data_AF-A0A497T4M7-F1
#
_entry.id   AF-A0A497T4M7-F1
#
_cell.length_a   1.000
_cell.length_b   1.000
_cell.length_c   1.000
_cell.angle_alpha   90.00
_cell.angle_beta   90.00
_cell.angle_gamma   90.00
#
_symmetry.space_group_name_H-M   'P 1'
#
loop_
_entity.id
_entity.type
_entity.pdbx_description
1 polymer ?
#
loop_
_entity_poly.entity_id
_entity_poly.type
_entity_poly.pdbx_seq_one_letter_code
_entity_poly.pdbx_strand_id
1 'polypeptide(L)'
;MPIWTSSPRFAPFPPTFLFSLVISSNFRTHSSIKFIGKFLLNMEERERLERETKKWLERLEKELSQAVPTERLDPEAIRSVMENIRAYISDCKHFMQKRDWVLAFEAITYAWCIFETCQRFGLIKKRS
;
A
#
# COMPACT_ATOMS: atom_id res chain seq x y z
N MET A 1 2.81 -17.94 -42.22
CA MET A 1 1.89 -16.95 -41.62
C MET A 1 2.18 -16.88 -40.12
N PRO A 2 2.71 -15.77 -39.58
CA PRO A 2 2.87 -15.59 -38.15
C PRO A 2 1.67 -14.83 -37.58
N ILE A 3 1.08 -15.32 -36.50
CA ILE A 3 0.07 -14.57 -35.72
C ILE A 3 0.72 -14.21 -34.39
N TRP A 4 1.15 -12.96 -34.31
CA TRP A 4 1.30 -12.24 -33.05
C TRP A 4 -0.09 -11.88 -32.54
N THR A 5 -0.49 -12.34 -31.36
CA THR A 5 -1.37 -11.55 -30.50
C THR A 5 -1.02 -11.80 -29.04
N SER A 6 -0.36 -10.80 -28.50
CA SER A 6 0.01 -10.53 -27.11
C SER A 6 -1.20 -10.64 -26.17
N SER A 7 -1.11 -11.51 -25.17
CA SER A 7 -2.04 -11.49 -24.03
C SER A 7 -1.76 -10.25 -23.16
N PRO A 8 -2.77 -9.42 -22.83
CA PRO A 8 -2.55 -8.25 -22.00
C PRO A 8 -2.30 -8.69 -20.56
N ARG A 9 -1.10 -8.39 -20.05
CA ARG A 9 -0.79 -8.35 -18.62
C ARG A 9 -1.73 -7.35 -17.96
N PHE A 10 -2.83 -7.84 -17.39
CA PHE A 10 -3.65 -7.08 -16.46
C PHE A 10 -2.86 -6.90 -15.15
N ALA A 11 -2.02 -5.87 -15.10
CA ALA A 11 -1.69 -5.25 -13.83
C ALA A 11 -2.95 -4.47 -13.39
N PRO A 12 -3.59 -4.78 -12.25
CA PRO A 12 -4.64 -3.92 -11.75
C PRO A 12 -3.96 -2.64 -11.24
N PHE A 13 -4.23 -1.56 -11.96
CA PHE A 13 -3.93 -0.15 -11.71
C PHE A 13 -3.39 0.22 -10.30
N PRO A 14 -2.27 0.97 -10.20
CA PRO A 14 -1.95 1.68 -8.98
C PRO A 14 -3.04 2.75 -8.74
N PRO A 15 -3.68 2.82 -7.56
CA PRO A 15 -4.76 3.78 -7.33
C PRO A 15 -4.18 5.14 -6.94
N THR A 16 -3.28 5.70 -7.75
CA THR A 16 -2.95 7.13 -7.61
C THR A 16 -4.07 8.01 -8.16
N PHE A 17 -5.04 7.44 -8.91
CA PHE A 17 -6.10 8.22 -9.57
C PHE A 17 -7.47 8.23 -8.88
N LEU A 18 -7.85 7.18 -8.13
CA LEU A 18 -9.19 7.13 -7.52
C LEU A 18 -9.29 7.82 -6.15
N PHE A 19 -8.20 7.95 -5.41
CA PHE A 19 -8.16 8.82 -4.23
C PHE A 19 -8.11 10.31 -4.60
N SER A 20 -7.56 10.63 -5.78
CA SER A 20 -7.64 11.98 -6.35
C SER A 20 -9.07 12.35 -6.73
N LEU A 21 -9.89 11.42 -7.26
CA LEU A 21 -11.21 11.77 -7.78
C LEU A 21 -12.26 12.04 -6.69
N VAL A 22 -12.20 11.35 -5.54
CA VAL A 22 -13.11 11.59 -4.41
C VAL A 22 -12.80 12.92 -3.70
N ILE A 23 -11.58 13.44 -3.84
CA ILE A 23 -11.20 14.80 -3.38
C ILE A 23 -11.31 15.84 -4.51
N SER A 24 -11.34 15.43 -5.79
CA SER A 24 -11.34 16.35 -6.95
C SER A 24 -12.72 16.84 -7.38
N SER A 25 -13.83 16.28 -6.92
CA SER A 25 -15.15 16.85 -7.22
C SER A 25 -15.38 18.22 -6.58
N ASN A 26 -14.46 18.70 -5.72
CA ASN A 26 -14.56 20.03 -5.09
C ASN A 26 -13.32 20.93 -5.18
N PHE A 27 -12.22 20.56 -5.85
CA PHE A 27 -11.04 21.43 -5.91
C PHE A 27 -10.50 21.59 -7.33
N ARG A 28 -11.11 22.55 -8.04
CA ARG A 28 -10.54 23.18 -9.23
C ARG A 28 -9.47 24.17 -8.77
N THR A 29 -8.19 23.80 -8.87
CA THR A 29 -7.09 24.57 -9.52
C THR A 29 -5.74 23.89 -9.28
N HIS A 30 -5.06 23.62 -10.39
CA HIS A 30 -3.72 23.05 -10.50
C HIS A 30 -2.65 23.96 -9.87
N SER A 31 -1.57 23.32 -9.35
CA SER A 31 -0.25 23.85 -8.92
C SER A 31 0.04 23.76 -7.41
N SER A 32 -0.96 23.66 -6.54
CA SER A 32 -0.78 23.77 -5.08
C SER A 32 -0.71 22.43 -4.32
N ILE A 33 -0.99 21.30 -4.98
CA ILE A 33 -1.10 19.99 -4.30
C ILE A 33 0.27 19.46 -3.84
N LYS A 34 1.36 19.77 -4.56
CA LYS A 34 2.73 19.51 -4.08
C LYS A 34 3.14 20.39 -2.89
N PHE A 35 2.43 21.50 -2.67
CA PHE A 35 2.77 22.51 -1.67
C PHE A 35 2.06 22.26 -0.33
N ILE A 36 0.83 21.75 -0.35
CA ILE A 36 0.02 21.53 0.86
C ILE A 36 0.58 20.38 1.73
N GLY A 37 1.12 19.31 1.13
CA GLY A 37 1.75 18.22 1.89
C GLY A 37 3.13 18.56 2.48
N LYS A 38 3.82 19.56 1.91
CA LYS A 38 5.19 19.93 2.31
C LYS A 38 5.24 20.96 3.44
N PHE A 39 4.13 21.67 3.70
CA PHE A 39 4.11 22.87 4.54
C PHE A 39 3.50 22.69 5.95
N LEU A 40 2.91 21.54 6.28
CA LEU A 40 2.17 21.33 7.54
C LEU A 40 2.68 20.12 8.34
N LEU A 41 3.99 20.01 8.54
CA LEU A 41 4.52 19.08 9.53
C LEU A 41 5.54 19.81 10.39
N ASN A 42 5.10 20.23 11.57
CA ASN A 42 5.98 20.66 12.64
C ASN A 42 6.87 19.47 13.06
N MET A 43 8.03 19.74 13.67
CA MET A 43 8.99 18.69 14.05
C MET A 43 8.35 17.55 14.87
N GLU A 44 7.44 17.90 15.78
CA GLU A 44 6.66 16.94 16.58
C GLU A 44 5.77 16.02 15.73
N GLU A 45 5.17 16.55 14.67
CA GLU A 45 4.30 15.78 13.77
C GLU A 45 5.12 14.83 12.88
N ARG A 46 6.33 15.24 12.49
CA ARG A 46 7.27 14.37 11.77
C ARG A 46 7.74 13.22 12.63
N GLU A 47 8.13 13.49 13.88
CA GLU A 47 8.55 12.45 14.82
C GLU A 47 7.39 11.49 15.14
N ARG A 48 6.17 12.02 15.26
CA ARG A 48 4.97 11.19 15.44
C ARG A 48 4.74 10.27 14.24
N LEU A 49 4.82 10.79 13.01
CA LEU A 49 4.70 10.01 11.79
C LEU A 49 5.78 8.94 11.69
N GLU A 50 7.03 9.28 12.02
CA GLU A 50 8.13 8.32 12.05
C GLU A 50 7.85 7.17 13.03
N ARG A 51 7.44 7.50 14.27
CA ARG A 51 7.11 6.50 15.30
C ARG A 51 5.97 5.59 14.85
N GLU A 52 4.87 6.17 14.37
CA GLU A 52 3.72 5.38 13.92
C GLU A 52 4.07 4.53 12.69
N THR A 53 4.80 5.07 11.71
CA THR A 53 5.22 4.32 10.52
C THR A 53 6.04 3.08 10.91
N LYS A 54 7.04 3.25 11.79
CA LYS A 54 7.87 2.12 12.28
C LYS A 54 7.04 1.07 13.02
N LYS A 55 6.21 1.52 13.96
CA LYS A 55 5.30 0.66 14.73
C LYS A 55 4.37 -0.17 13.83
N TRP A 56 3.76 0.47 12.84
CA TRP A 56 2.84 -0.21 11.92
C TRP A 56 3.57 -1.13 10.94
N LEU A 57 4.78 -0.78 10.52
CA LEU A 57 5.64 -1.66 9.73
C LEU A 57 6.02 -2.94 10.49
N GLU A 58 6.57 -2.80 11.69
CA GLU A 58 6.97 -3.94 12.54
C GLU A 58 5.78 -4.85 12.83
N ARG A 59 4.62 -4.26 13.14
CA ARG A 59 3.40 -5.02 13.39
C ARG A 59 2.94 -5.78 12.14
N LEU A 60 2.99 -5.17 10.96
CA LEU A 60 2.56 -5.83 9.72
C LEU A 60 3.47 -6.99 9.36
N GLU A 61 4.78 -6.81 9.48
CA GLU A 61 5.76 -7.88 9.24
C GLU A 61 5.53 -9.07 10.16
N LYS A 62 5.21 -8.80 11.44
CA LYS A 62 4.84 -9.84 12.40
C LYS A 62 3.56 -10.57 11.99
N GLU A 63 2.49 -9.85 11.64
CA GLU A 63 1.23 -10.47 11.22
C GLU A 63 1.39 -11.27 9.91
N LEU A 64 2.18 -10.77 8.95
CA LEU A 64 2.52 -11.50 7.72
C LEU A 64 3.29 -12.78 7.97
N SER A 65 4.21 -12.80 8.94
CA SER A 65 4.94 -14.02 9.32
C SER A 65 4.01 -15.12 9.87
N GLN A 66 2.85 -14.71 10.40
CA GLN A 66 1.82 -15.60 10.96
C GLN A 66 0.68 -15.85 9.98
N ALA A 67 0.68 -15.20 8.82
CA ALA A 67 -0.37 -15.30 7.82
C ALA A 67 -0.23 -16.58 7.00
N VAL A 68 -1.30 -17.38 6.97
CA VAL A 68 -1.43 -18.56 6.12
C VAL A 68 -2.56 -18.36 5.12
N PRO A 69 -2.33 -18.66 3.82
CA PRO A 69 -3.41 -18.69 2.84
C PRO A 69 -4.45 -19.76 3.17
N THR A 70 -5.71 -19.48 2.85
CA THR A 70 -6.77 -20.50 2.91
C THR A 70 -6.83 -21.26 1.58
N GLU A 71 -7.09 -22.58 1.62
CA GLU A 71 -7.19 -23.46 0.45
C GLU A 71 -8.35 -23.12 -0.53
N ARG A 72 -9.17 -22.11 -0.21
CA ARG A 72 -10.39 -21.75 -0.94
C ARG A 72 -10.14 -20.96 -2.24
N LEU A 73 -8.91 -20.54 -2.51
CA LEU A 73 -8.59 -19.68 -3.66
C LEU A 73 -7.56 -20.27 -4.60
N ASP A 74 -7.58 -19.76 -5.83
CA ASP A 74 -6.51 -19.90 -6.81
C ASP A 74 -5.16 -19.52 -6.18
N PRO A 75 -4.19 -20.45 -6.14
CA PRO A 75 -2.85 -20.19 -5.63
C PRO A 75 -2.17 -18.97 -6.28
N GLU A 76 -2.47 -18.66 -7.54
CA GLU A 76 -1.89 -17.50 -8.23
C GLU A 76 -2.44 -16.17 -7.68
N ALA A 77 -3.75 -16.09 -7.44
CA ALA A 77 -4.37 -14.90 -6.85
C ALA A 77 -3.79 -14.59 -5.46
N ILE A 78 -3.61 -15.62 -4.63
CA ILE A 78 -2.96 -15.47 -3.31
C ILE A 78 -1.52 -14.97 -3.44
N ARG A 79 -0.73 -15.54 -4.36
CA ARG A 79 0.65 -15.09 -4.61
C ARG A 79 0.68 -13.61 -4.99
N SER A 80 -0.14 -13.20 -5.96
CA SER A 80 -0.21 -11.81 -6.43
C SER A 80 -0.57 -10.83 -5.32
N VAL A 81 -1.54 -11.18 -4.46
CA VAL A 81 -1.89 -10.35 -3.29
C VAL A 81 -0.71 -10.22 -2.31
N MET A 82 -0.04 -11.32 -2.00
CA MET A 82 1.10 -11.30 -1.07
C MET A 82 2.29 -10.52 -1.65
N GLU A 83 2.51 -10.61 -2.96
CA GLU A 83 3.51 -9.79 -3.67
C GLU A 83 3.18 -8.30 -3.60
N ASN A 84 1.91 -7.92 -3.81
CA ASN A 84 1.47 -6.53 -3.67
C ASN A 84 1.73 -5.99 -2.26
N ILE A 85 1.37 -6.75 -1.21
CA ILE A 85 1.65 -6.33 0.18
C ILE A 85 3.16 -6.13 0.39
N ARG A 86 3.99 -7.05 -0.10
CA ARG A 86 5.46 -6.95 0.01
C ARG A 86 6.03 -5.76 -0.77
N ALA A 87 5.45 -5.44 -1.93
CA ALA A 87 5.85 -4.28 -2.72
C ALA A 87 5.63 -2.99 -1.93
N TYR A 88 4.45 -2.79 -1.33
CA TYR A 88 4.18 -1.60 -0.50
C TYR A 88 5.02 -1.55 0.78
N ILE A 89 5.39 -2.69 1.37
CA ILE A 89 6.37 -2.75 2.46
C ILE A 89 7.75 -2.29 1.99
N SER A 90 8.17 -2.72 0.80
CA SER A 90 9.43 -2.30 0.20
C SER A 90 9.44 -0.79 -0.08
N ASP A 91 8.35 -0.26 -0.64
CA ASP A 91 8.17 1.17 -0.88
C ASP A 91 8.20 1.98 0.42
N CYS A 92 7.52 1.50 1.47
CA CYS A 92 7.59 2.10 2.80
C CYS A 92 9.06 2.21 3.26
N LYS A 93 9.82 1.11 3.23
CA LYS A 93 11.24 1.11 3.63
C LYS A 93 12.09 2.06 2.79
N HIS A 94 11.83 2.14 1.48
CA HIS A 94 12.50 3.09 0.58
C HIS A 94 12.23 4.55 0.95
N PHE A 95 10.97 4.90 1.22
CA PHE A 95 10.60 6.25 1.66
C PHE A 95 11.15 6.60 3.04
N MET A 96 11.21 5.62 3.96
CA MET A 96 11.87 5.78 5.27
C MET A 96 13.35 6.11 5.12
N GLN A 97 14.08 5.42 4.23
CA GLN A 97 15.50 5.71 3.95
C GLN A 97 15.71 7.13 3.43
N LYS A 98 14.75 7.63 2.65
CA LYS A 98 14.73 9.01 2.12
C LYS A 98 14.20 10.05 3.13
N ARG A 99 13.79 9.62 4.34
CA ARG A 99 13.11 10.45 5.35
C ARG A 99 11.83 11.13 4.84
N ASP A 100 11.18 10.52 3.84
CA ASP A 100 9.86 10.94 3.37
C ASP A 100 8.77 10.19 4.15
N TRP A 101 8.52 10.67 5.37
CA TRP A 101 7.61 10.00 6.30
C TRP A 101 6.14 10.05 5.90
N VAL A 102 5.74 11.00 5.04
CA VAL A 102 4.37 11.05 4.51
C VAL A 102 4.15 9.91 3.54
N LEU A 103 5.05 9.74 2.56
CA LEU A 103 4.95 8.65 1.59
C LEU A 103 5.21 7.28 2.24
N ALA A 104 6.10 7.20 3.23
CA ALA A 104 6.29 5.97 3.99
C ALA A 104 5.02 5.56 4.74
N PHE A 105 4.36 6.51 5.41
CA PHE A 105 3.11 6.27 6.12
C PHE A 105 1.97 5.87 5.17
N GLU A 106 1.87 6.51 4.00
CA GLU A 106 0.91 6.14 2.96
C GLU A 106 1.12 4.69 2.47
N ALA A 107 2.37 4.33 2.15
CA ALA A 107 2.71 2.99 1.67
C ALA A 107 2.36 1.91 2.70
N ILE A 108 2.71 2.11 3.98
CA ILE A 108 2.39 1.12 5.03
C ILE A 108 0.88 1.03 5.31
N THR A 109 0.15 2.15 5.24
CA THR A 109 -1.31 2.16 5.38
C THR A 109 -1.97 1.34 4.27
N TYR A 110 -1.48 1.50 3.04
CA TYR A 110 -1.99 0.75 1.91
C TYR A 110 -1.73 -0.76 2.04
N ALA A 111 -0.53 -1.14 2.48
CA ALA A 111 -0.19 -2.54 2.75
C ALA A 111 -1.12 -3.17 3.81
N TRP A 112 -1.43 -2.43 4.88
CA TRP A 112 -2.40 -2.83 5.91
C TRP A 112 -3.81 -2.99 5.35
N CYS A 113 -4.29 -2.06 4.52
CA CYS A 113 -5.62 -2.15 3.93
C CYS A 113 -5.79 -3.44 3.11
N ILE A 114 -4.80 -3.81 2.29
CA ILE A 114 -4.84 -5.08 1.53
C ILE A 114 -4.88 -6.26 2.51
N PHE A 115 -3.97 -6.27 3.49
CA PHE A 115 -3.85 -7.37 4.45
C PHE A 115 -5.14 -7.60 5.25
N GLU A 116 -5.71 -6.56 5.86
CA GLU A 116 -6.96 -6.65 6.62
C GLU A 116 -8.13 -7.06 5.74
N THR A 117 -8.20 -6.53 4.52
CA THR A 117 -9.25 -6.91 3.56
C THR A 117 -9.18 -8.41 3.26
N CYS A 118 -7.97 -8.93 3.01
CA CYS A 118 -7.76 -10.35 2.77
C CYS A 118 -8.10 -11.22 3.99
N GLN A 119 -7.83 -10.75 5.20
CA GLN A 119 -8.25 -11.43 6.42
C GLN A 119 -9.77 -11.44 6.58
N ARG A 120 -10.44 -10.30 6.38
CA ARG A 120 -11.90 -10.16 6.50
C ARG A 120 -12.66 -11.04 5.51
N PHE A 121 -12.15 -11.17 4.29
CA PHE A 121 -12.72 -12.08 3.28
C PHE A 121 -12.30 -13.55 3.47
N GLY A 122 -11.52 -13.87 4.50
CA GLY A 122 -11.08 -15.23 4.79
C GLY A 122 -10.09 -15.79 3.78
N LEU A 123 -9.40 -14.92 3.03
CA LEU A 123 -8.33 -15.31 2.09
C LEU A 123 -7.07 -15.70 2.86
N ILE A 124 -6.80 -14.96 3.95
CA ILE A 124 -5.66 -15.15 4.83
C ILE A 124 -6.18 -15.41 6.25
N LYS A 125 -5.60 -16.38 6.93
CA LYS A 125 -5.86 -16.65 8.35
C LYS A 125 -4.58 -16.51 9.15
N LYS A 126 -4.73 -16.25 10.44
CA LYS A 126 -3.62 -16.32 11.38
C LYS A 126 -3.33 -17.79 11.68
N ARG A 127 -2.06 -18.18 11.66
CA ARG A 127 -1.59 -19.47 12.16
C ARG A 127 -1.89 -19.49 13.66
N SER A 128 -2.95 -20.20 14.03
CA SER A 128 -3.40 -20.46 15.41
C SER A 128 -2.35 -21.24 16.19
#